data_AF-A0A5S9P190-F1
#
_entry.id   AF-A0A5S9P190-F1
#
_cell.length_a   1.000
_cell.length_b   1.000
_cell.length_c   1.000
_cell.angle_alpha   90.00
_cell.angle_beta   90.00
_cell.angle_gamma   90.00
#
_symmetry.space_group_name_H-M   'P 1'
#
loop_
_entity.id
_entity.type
_entity.pdbx_description
1 polymer ?
#
loop_
_entity_poly.entity_id
_entity_poly.type
_entity_poly.pdbx_seq_one_letter_code
_entity_poly.pdbx_strand_id
1 'polypeptide(L)'
;MINTQEKTFVEELDDRLLSFFRDQSEGFDIPPAVLYRLEGFIEAGLVLGFINPKEIKRRLYDLAIQYGGEEAGELYHNDERIILHVLMPEAPVYPSTKS
;
A
#
# COMPACT_ATOMS: atom_id res chain seq x y z
N MET A 1 25.86 -2.32 -12.40
CA MET A 1 26.11 -1.39 -11.27
C MET A 1 24.78 -0.73 -10.98
N ILE A 2 24.20 -0.98 -9.80
CA ILE A 2 22.97 -0.29 -9.38
C ILE A 2 23.33 1.18 -9.16
N ASN A 3 22.55 2.08 -9.74
CA ASN A 3 22.77 3.52 -9.61
C ASN A 3 22.49 3.93 -8.15
N THR A 4 23.35 4.76 -7.53
CA THR A 4 23.15 5.21 -6.15
C THR A 4 21.79 5.91 -5.96
N GLN A 5 21.32 6.63 -6.99
CA GLN A 5 20.01 7.29 -6.97
C GLN A 5 18.85 6.29 -6.95
N GLU A 6 18.95 5.23 -7.75
CA GLU A 6 17.98 4.14 -7.80
C GLU A 6 17.89 3.44 -6.44
N LYS A 7 19.04 3.11 -5.84
CA LYS A 7 19.08 2.48 -4.52
C LYS A 7 18.40 3.35 -3.46
N THR A 8 18.76 4.63 -3.37
CA THR A 8 18.16 5.56 -2.40
C THR A 8 16.66 5.72 -2.64
N PHE A 9 16.21 5.74 -3.89
CA PHE A 9 14.79 5.78 -4.22
C PHE A 9 14.04 4.55 -3.71
N VAL A 10 14.58 3.36 -3.96
CA VAL A 10 13.97 2.10 -3.52
C VAL A 10 13.90 2.00 -2.01
N GLU A 11 14.95 2.41 -1.30
CA GLU A 11 14.97 2.47 0.17
C GLU A 11 13.87 3.42 0.70
N GLU A 12 13.79 4.63 0.15
CA GLU A 12 12.77 5.62 0.54
C GLU A 12 11.34 5.15 0.23
N LEU A 13 11.15 4.46 -0.91
CA LEU A 13 9.86 3.88 -1.26
C LEU A 13 9.45 2.81 -0.23
N ASP A 14 10.38 1.93 0.14
CA ASP A 14 10.10 0.85 1.09
C ASP A 14 9.73 1.40 2.47
N ASP A 15 10.46 2.40 2.97
CA ASP A 15 10.18 3.06 4.25
C ASP A 15 8.78 3.69 4.27
N ARG A 16 8.36 4.33 3.17
CA ARG A 16 7.03 4.94 3.03
C ARG A 16 5.93 3.89 2.98
N LEU A 17 6.13 2.80 2.24
CA LEU A 17 5.19 1.70 2.17
C LEU A 17 5.01 1.04 3.54
N LEU A 18 6.13 0.76 4.23
CA LEU A 18 6.09 0.21 5.59
C LEU A 18 5.33 1.11 6.56
N SER A 19 5.52 2.44 6.49
CA SER A 19 4.74 3.36 7.30
C SER A 19 3.26 3.31 6.95
N PHE A 20 2.90 3.36 5.66
CA PHE A 20 1.52 3.32 5.22
C PHE A 20 0.78 2.08 5.73
N PHE A 21 1.33 0.88 5.55
CA PHE A 21 0.69 -0.36 5.97
C PHE A 21 0.66 -0.52 7.49
N ARG A 22 1.71 -0.08 8.20
CA ARG A 22 1.71 -0.06 9.67
C ARG A 22 0.61 0.87 10.19
N ASP A 23 0.56 2.10 9.70
CA ASP A 23 -0.40 3.10 10.17
C ASP A 23 -1.85 2.62 9.94
N GLN A 24 -2.09 1.97 8.80
CA GLN A 24 -3.36 1.31 8.49
C GLN A 24 -3.70 0.19 9.47
N SER A 25 -2.74 -0.69 9.78
CA SER A 25 -2.95 -1.80 10.73
C SER A 25 -3.21 -1.32 12.17
N GLU A 26 -2.69 -0.15 12.53
CA GLU A 26 -2.93 0.51 13.81
C GLU A 26 -4.28 1.26 13.84
N GLY A 27 -5.01 1.27 12.72
CA GLY A 27 -6.32 1.91 12.61
C GLY A 27 -6.26 3.43 12.49
N PHE A 28 -5.11 4.00 12.12
CA PHE A 28 -5.01 5.44 11.88
C PHE A 28 -5.78 5.86 10.63
N ASP A 29 -6.41 7.03 10.71
CA ASP A 29 -7.02 7.67 9.56
C ASP A 29 -5.91 8.21 8.65
N ILE A 30 -5.74 7.58 7.48
CA ILE A 30 -4.72 7.96 6.51
C ILE A 30 -5.29 9.06 5.62
N PRO A 31 -4.75 10.29 5.66
CA PRO A 31 -5.27 11.37 4.84
C PRO A 31 -5.12 11.05 3.35
N PRO A 32 -6.13 11.36 2.50
CA PRO A 32 -6.06 11.07 1.06
C PRO A 32 -4.81 11.65 0.37
N ALA A 33 -4.32 12.80 0.83
CA ALA A 33 -3.10 13.42 0.31
C ALA A 33 -1.82 12.60 0.57
N VAL A 34 -1.79 11.75 1.60
CA VAL A 34 -0.69 10.82 1.84
C VAL A 34 -0.73 9.71 0.80
N LEU A 35 -1.91 9.12 0.59
CA LEU A 35 -2.16 8.08 -0.41
C LEU A 35 -1.71 8.53 -1.81
N TYR A 36 -2.25 9.65 -2.29
CA TYR A 36 -1.96 10.14 -3.64
C TYR A 36 -0.49 10.51 -3.86
N ARG A 37 0.20 11.00 -2.82
CA ARG A 37 1.64 11.29 -2.92
C ARG A 37 2.46 10.01 -3.03
N LEU A 38 2.08 8.96 -2.31
CA LEU A 38 2.77 7.68 -2.38
C LEU A 38 2.52 6.96 -3.71
N GLU A 39 1.29 6.99 -4.21
CA GLU A 39 0.97 6.48 -5.57
C GLU A 39 1.74 7.25 -6.65
N GLY A 40 1.80 8.58 -6.57
CA GLY A 40 2.60 9.39 -7.47
C GLY A 40 4.11 9.11 -7.37
N PHE A 41 4.60 8.80 -6.17
CA PHE A 41 5.99 8.40 -5.97
C PHE A 41 6.28 7.05 -6.64
N ILE A 42 5.40 6.06 -6.48
CA ILE A 42 5.50 4.76 -7.17
C ILE A 42 5.52 4.95 -8.69
N GLU A 43 4.58 5.75 -9.22
CA GLU A 43 4.52 6.04 -10.66
C GLU A 43 5.80 6.67 -11.17
N ALA A 44 6.39 7.63 -10.44
CA ALA A 44 7.66 8.23 -10.80
C ALA A 44 8.80 7.19 -10.84
N GLY A 45 8.84 6.25 -9.88
CA GLY A 45 9.82 5.16 -9.85
C GLY A 45 9.69 4.23 -11.06
N LEU A 46 8.46 3.93 -11.49
CA LEU A 46 8.19 3.13 -12.68
C LEU A 46 8.63 3.85 -13.96
N VAL A 47 8.28 5.14 -14.09
CA VAL A 47 8.65 5.97 -15.25
C VAL A 47 10.17 6.12 -15.38
N LEU A 48 10.88 6.26 -14.26
CA LEU A 48 12.34 6.37 -14.23
C LEU A 48 13.05 5.01 -14.36
N GLY A 49 12.31 3.90 -14.29
CA GLY A 49 12.86 2.54 -14.36
C GLY A 49 13.65 2.12 -13.12
N PHE A 50 13.44 2.77 -11.97
CA PHE A 50 14.06 2.42 -10.69
C PHE A 50 13.39 1.23 -10.01
N ILE A 51 12.12 0.99 -10.35
CA ILE A 51 11.34 -0.18 -9.94
C ILE A 51 10.61 -0.73 -11.16
N ASN A 52 10.20 -2.00 -11.10
CA ASN A 52 9.37 -2.59 -12.13
C ASN A 52 7.97 -2.96 -11.61
N PRO A 53 6.94 -3.00 -12.48
CA PRO A 53 5.56 -3.25 -12.09
C PRO A 53 5.35 -4.56 -11.32
N LYS A 54 6.07 -5.63 -11.70
CA LYS A 54 5.89 -6.95 -11.09
C LYS A 54 6.42 -6.99 -9.67
N GLU A 55 7.58 -6.38 -9.43
CA GLU A 55 8.20 -6.30 -8.11
C GLU A 55 7.37 -5.44 -7.16
N ILE A 56 6.91 -4.27 -7.60
CA ILE A 56 6.10 -3.40 -6.73
C ILE A 56 4.76 -4.05 -6.39
N LYS A 57 4.08 -4.70 -7.35
CA LYS A 57 2.84 -5.45 -7.07
C LYS A 57 3.06 -6.55 -6.04
N ARG A 58 4.12 -7.35 -6.20
CA ARG A 58 4.47 -8.38 -5.21
C ARG A 58 4.74 -7.75 -3.85
N ARG A 59 5.48 -6.64 -3.79
CA ARG A 59 5.78 -5.96 -2.54
C ARG A 59 4.52 -5.44 -1.83
N LEU A 60 3.59 -4.86 -2.58
CA LEU A 60 2.30 -4.41 -2.05
C LEU A 60 1.46 -5.58 -1.52
N TYR A 61 1.39 -6.68 -2.26
CA TYR A 61 0.75 -7.92 -1.82
C TYR A 61 1.36 -8.47 -0.51
N ASP A 62 2.69 -8.58 -0.46
CA ASP A 62 3.41 -9.10 0.71
C ASP A 62 3.16 -8.23 1.95
N LEU A 63 3.20 -6.90 1.79
CA LEU A 63 2.93 -5.96 2.89
C LEU A 63 1.46 -5.99 3.33
N ALA A 64 0.53 -6.10 2.39
CA ALA A 64 -0.88 -6.23 2.70
C ALA A 64 -1.16 -7.51 3.52
N ILE A 65 -0.53 -8.64 3.16
CA ILE A 65 -0.61 -9.87 3.95
C ILE A 65 0.00 -9.68 5.34
N GLN A 66 1.19 -9.06 5.40
CA GLN A 66 1.91 -8.88 6.65
C GLN A 66 1.10 -8.07 7.68
N TYR A 67 0.39 -7.02 7.23
CA TYR A 67 -0.30 -6.07 8.11
C TYR A 67 -1.82 -6.26 8.20
N GLY A 68 -2.44 -6.90 7.21
CA GLY A 68 -3.90 -7.06 7.12
C GLY A 68 -4.38 -8.49 6.84
N GLY A 69 -3.48 -9.47 6.71
CA GLY A 69 -3.82 -10.87 6.45
C GLY A 69 -4.15 -11.17 4.98
N GLU A 70 -4.54 -12.42 4.69
CA GLU A 70 -4.75 -12.91 3.32
C GLU A 70 -5.82 -12.12 2.56
N GLU A 71 -6.91 -11.73 3.21
CA GLU A 71 -7.99 -10.95 2.58
C GLU A 71 -7.50 -9.58 2.07
N ALA A 72 -6.59 -8.93 2.81
CA ALA A 72 -5.98 -7.68 2.37
C ALA A 72 -5.03 -7.92 1.18
N GLY A 73 -4.28 -9.03 1.18
CA GLY A 73 -3.42 -9.43 0.07
C GLY A 73 -4.20 -9.62 -1.23
N GLU A 74 -5.36 -10.27 -1.17
CA GLU A 74 -6.20 -10.54 -2.36
C GLU A 74 -6.63 -9.28 -3.11
N LEU A 75 -6.76 -8.14 -2.44
CA LEU A 75 -7.03 -6.86 -3.12
C LEU A 75 -5.92 -6.51 -4.13
N TYR A 76 -4.67 -6.74 -3.76
CA TYR A 76 -3.50 -6.47 -4.62
C TYR A 76 -3.22 -7.60 -5.61
N HIS A 77 -3.68 -8.83 -5.34
CA HIS A 77 -3.58 -9.93 -6.29
C HIS A 77 -4.53 -9.73 -7.49
N ASN A 78 -5.75 -9.29 -7.20
CA ASN A 78 -6.84 -9.20 -8.18
C ASN A 78 -6.90 -7.84 -8.91
N ASP A 79 -6.25 -6.80 -8.38
CA ASP A 79 -6.20 -5.50 -9.05
C ASP A 79 -5.02 -5.40 -10.04
N GLU A 80 -5.34 -5.14 -11.31
CA GLU A 80 -4.31 -4.92 -12.32
C GLU A 80 -3.62 -3.56 -12.19
N ARG A 81 -4.20 -2.63 -11.45
CA ARG A 81 -3.64 -1.29 -11.21
C ARG A 81 -2.62 -1.33 -10.08
N ILE A 82 -1.74 -0.34 -10.05
CA ILE A 82 -0.81 -0.12 -8.94
C ILE A 82 -1.39 1.03 -8.12
N ILE A 83 -2.35 0.69 -7.26
CA ILE A 83 -3.03 1.62 -6.35
C ILE A 83 -2.90 1.12 -4.92
N LEU A 84 -3.04 2.03 -3.96
CA LEU A 84 -3.04 1.70 -2.55
C LEU A 84 -4.47 1.58 -2.03
N HIS A 85 -4.79 0.46 -1.39
CA HIS A 85 -6.10 0.22 -0.80
C HIS A 85 -6.14 0.71 0.64
N VAL A 86 -7.12 1.55 0.97
CA VAL A 86 -7.42 1.90 2.36
C VAL A 86 -8.39 0.86 2.93
N LEU A 87 -7.89 0.00 3.83
CA LEU A 87 -8.70 -0.92 4.61
C LEU A 87 -9.45 -0.12 5.66
N MET A 88 -10.77 -0.03 5.53
CA MET A 88 -11.62 0.49 6.59
C MET A 88 -12.07 -0.68 7.45
N PRO A 89 -11.84 -0.66 8.78
CA PRO A 89 -12.46 -1.65 9.65
C PRO A 89 -13.98 -1.55 9.51
N GLU A 90 -14.65 -2.70 9.39
CA GLU A 90 -16.11 -2.74 9.35
C GLU A 90 -16.66 -2.04 10.60
N ALA A 91 -17.51 -1.04 10.40
CA ALA A 91 -18.18 -0.39 11.51
C ALA A 91 -19.06 -1.42 12.24
N PRO A 92 -19.07 -1.45 13.59
CA PRO A 92 -19.95 -2.36 14.31
C PRO A 92 -21.40 -2.01 14.00
N VAL A 93 -22.05 -2.86 13.21
CA VAL A 93 -23.48 -2.74 12.94
C VAL A 93 -24.21 -3.29 14.16
N TYR A 94 -24.71 -2.41 15.02
CA TYR A 94 -25.63 -2.81 16.08
C TYR A 94 -26.95 -3.24 15.43
N PRO A 95 -27.41 -4.50 15.59
CA PRO A 95 -28.70 -4.89 15.06
C PRO A 95 -29.76 -4.02 15.72
N SER A 96 -30.53 -3.30 14.91
CA SER A 96 -31.70 -2.56 15.38
C SER A 96 -32.72 -3.60 15.85
N THR A 97 -32.73 -3.92 17.14
CA THR A 97 -33.82 -4.68 17.73
C THR A 97 -35.09 -3.84 17.60
N LYS A 98 -35.90 -4.16 16.59
CA LYS A 98 -37.31 -3.77 16.56
C LYS A 98 -37.98 -4.45 17.77
N SER A 99 -38.29 -3.65 18.79
CA SER A 99 -39.27 -4.02 19.83
C SER A 99 -40.67 -4.16 19.23
#